data_AF-X1TXM7-F1
#
_entry.id   AF-X1TXM7-F1
#
_cell.length_a   1.000
_cell.length_b   1.000
_cell.length_c   1.000
_cell.angle_alpha   90.00
_cell.angle_beta   90.00
_cell.angle_gamma   90.00
#
_symmetry.space_group_name_H-M   'P 1'
#
loop_
_entity.id
_entity.type
_entity.pdbx_description
1 polymer ?
#
loop_
_entity_poly.entity_id
_entity_poly.type
_entity_poly.pdbx_seq_one_letter_code
_entity_poly.pdbx_strand_id
1 'polypeptide(L)'
;MEINMAKSHWKEYLYEFLGSAILLFLGLGGIFLANLETLPSVLKYLIIGLSFALAIVIVVYSLLGRRSGGHINPAVTVAFWMNGLMENIDAIFYIIAQLAGAVFGSWAAFLIFNWRSPLLALTLPSLDYPLLLILCVETIIAFLLITIIFSL
;
A
#
# COMPACT_ATOMS: atom_id res chain seq x y z
N MET A 1 21.77 5.80 -14.55
CA MET A 1 21.78 6.80 -13.47
C MET A 1 22.78 6.30 -12.45
N GLU A 2 23.98 6.89 -12.38
CA GLU A 2 24.99 6.49 -11.38
C GLU A 2 24.48 6.90 -9.99
N ILE A 3 24.32 5.92 -9.10
CA ILE A 3 23.94 6.17 -7.71
C ILE A 3 25.21 6.63 -6.99
N ASN A 4 25.17 7.89 -6.54
CA ASN A 4 26.28 8.51 -5.84
C ASN A 4 26.05 8.31 -4.33
N MET A 5 26.80 7.37 -3.74
CA MET A 5 26.74 6.91 -2.33
C MET A 5 26.83 8.03 -1.26
N ALA A 6 27.09 9.29 -1.67
CA ALA A 6 27.24 10.44 -0.79
C ALA A 6 25.94 11.26 -0.58
N LYS A 7 24.84 10.96 -1.28
CA LYS A 7 23.57 11.71 -1.12
C LYS A 7 22.59 10.97 -0.21
N SER A 8 22.12 11.65 0.82
CA SER A 8 21.02 11.15 1.67
C SER A 8 19.69 11.20 0.91
N HIS A 9 18.97 10.08 0.85
CA HIS A 9 17.65 9.93 0.20
C HIS A 9 16.47 10.15 1.17
N TRP A 10 16.66 10.96 2.21
CA TRP A 10 15.65 11.14 3.27
C TRP A 10 14.33 11.73 2.76
N LYS A 11 14.36 12.50 1.66
CA LYS A 11 13.15 13.09 1.07
C LYS A 11 12.30 12.01 0.41
N GLU A 12 12.95 11.09 -0.27
CA GLU A 12 12.34 9.94 -0.92
C GLU A 12 11.69 9.04 0.12
N TYR A 13 12.35 8.80 1.25
CA TYR A 13 11.75 8.07 2.38
C TYR A 13 10.51 8.79 2.93
N LEU A 14 10.57 10.12 3.08
CA LEU A 14 9.41 10.89 3.51
C LEU A 14 8.25 10.81 2.51
N TYR A 15 8.54 10.78 1.21
CA TYR A 15 7.52 10.62 0.18
C TYR A 15 6.87 9.23 0.22
N GLU A 16 7.64 8.18 0.47
CA GLU A 16 7.12 6.82 0.69
C GLU A 16 6.25 6.72 1.95
N PHE A 17 6.66 7.40 3.03
CA PHE A 17 5.85 7.53 4.24
C PHE A 17 4.51 8.22 3.95
N LEU A 18 4.53 9.40 3.34
CA LEU A 18 3.32 10.16 3.04
C LEU A 18 2.42 9.44 2.02
N GLY A 19 3.03 8.82 1.01
CA GLY A 19 2.32 8.02 0.01
C GLY A 19 1.60 6.83 0.63
N SER A 20 2.28 6.08 1.50
CA SER A 20 1.69 4.95 2.21
C SER A 20 0.61 5.40 3.21
N ALA A 21 0.79 6.55 3.85
CA ALA A 21 -0.24 7.14 4.70
C ALA A 21 -1.50 7.50 3.92
N ILE A 22 -1.37 8.13 2.75
CA ILE A 22 -2.51 8.46 1.88
C ILE A 22 -3.20 7.16 1.41
N LEU A 23 -2.42 6.16 0.99
CA LEU A 23 -2.94 4.86 0.57
C LEU A 23 -3.83 4.23 1.63
N LEU A 24 -3.32 4.08 2.86
CA LEU A 24 -4.06 3.43 3.93
C LEU A 24 -5.22 4.30 4.44
N PHE A 25 -5.04 5.62 4.51
CA PHE A 25 -6.10 6.53 4.92
C PHE A 25 -7.32 6.44 4.00
N LEU A 26 -7.11 6.53 2.68
CA LEU A 26 -8.20 6.49 1.71
C LEU A 26 -8.76 5.08 1.53
N GLY A 27 -7.90 4.06 1.50
CA GLY A 27 -8.32 2.66 1.38
C GLY A 27 -9.19 2.21 2.54
N LEU A 28 -8.75 2.45 3.79
CA LEU A 28 -9.54 2.12 4.97
C LEU A 28 -10.77 3.01 5.11
N GLY A 29 -10.69 4.28 4.72
CA GLY A 29 -11.87 5.15 4.62
C GLY A 29 -12.96 4.56 3.72
N GLY A 30 -12.58 3.97 2.59
CA GLY A 30 -13.48 3.22 1.71
C GLY A 30 -14.13 2.01 2.39
N ILE A 31 -13.36 1.23 3.15
CA ILE A 31 -13.87 0.10 3.95
C ILE A 31 -14.90 0.59 4.97
N PHE A 32 -14.58 1.62 5.74
CA PHE A 32 -15.47 2.12 6.78
C PHE A 32 -16.76 2.67 6.18
N LEU A 33 -16.67 3.52 5.15
CA LEU A 33 -17.83 4.08 4.45
C LEU A 33 -18.74 3.00 3.85
N ALA A 34 -18.17 2.01 3.15
CA ALA A 34 -18.92 0.90 2.57
C ALA A 34 -19.66 0.05 3.63
N ASN A 35 -19.25 0.13 4.89
CA ASN A 35 -19.85 -0.59 6.01
C ASN A 35 -20.70 0.28 6.95
N LEU A 36 -20.82 1.59 6.70
CA LEU A 36 -21.81 2.44 7.38
C LEU A 36 -23.23 2.17 6.86
N GLU A 37 -23.34 1.78 5.59
CA GLU A 37 -24.61 1.56 4.90
C GLU A 37 -24.89 0.08 4.64
N THR A 38 -26.17 -0.24 4.53
CA THR A 38 -26.64 -1.60 4.20
C THR A 38 -26.59 -1.82 2.68
N LEU A 39 -25.39 -2.06 2.16
CA LEU A 39 -25.16 -2.26 0.72
C LEU A 39 -25.00 -3.76 0.37
N PRO A 40 -25.38 -4.18 -0.86
CA PRO A 40 -25.03 -5.49 -1.38
C PRO A 40 -23.51 -5.72 -1.38
N SER A 41 -23.06 -6.94 -1.06
CA SER A 41 -21.62 -7.25 -0.91
C SER A 41 -20.79 -6.90 -2.14
N VAL A 42 -21.33 -7.13 -3.34
CA VAL A 42 -20.65 -6.77 -4.61
C VAL A 42 -20.34 -5.28 -4.68
N LEU A 43 -21.28 -4.43 -4.25
CA LEU A 43 -21.09 -2.98 -4.26
C LEU A 43 -20.07 -2.55 -3.20
N LYS A 44 -20.07 -3.19 -2.02
CA LYS A 44 -19.05 -2.94 -0.99
C LYS A 44 -17.64 -3.23 -1.51
N TYR A 45 -17.45 -4.39 -2.13
CA TYR A 45 -16.15 -4.78 -2.69
C TYR A 45 -15.70 -3.83 -3.80
N LEU A 46 -16.63 -3.37 -4.65
CA LEU A 46 -16.32 -2.39 -5.69
C LEU A 46 -15.86 -1.05 -5.09
N ILE A 47 -16.57 -0.53 -4.09
CA ILE A 47 -16.19 0.72 -3.40
C ILE A 47 -14.80 0.58 -2.79
N ILE A 48 -14.56 -0.50 -2.05
CA ILE A 48 -13.27 -0.76 -1.39
C ILE A 48 -12.14 -0.84 -2.43
N GLY A 49 -12.31 -1.65 -3.47
CA GLY A 49 -11.31 -1.81 -4.53
C GLY A 49 -11.00 -0.50 -5.24
N LEU A 50 -12.02 0.30 -5.58
CA LEU A 50 -11.84 1.62 -6.19
C LEU A 50 -11.15 2.61 -5.25
N SER A 51 -11.45 2.60 -3.94
CA SER A 51 -10.79 3.48 -2.98
C SER A 51 -9.28 3.21 -2.92
N PHE A 52 -8.86 1.94 -2.86
CA PHE A 52 -7.44 1.59 -2.90
C PHE A 52 -6.80 1.92 -4.26
N ALA A 53 -7.44 1.55 -5.37
CA ALA A 53 -6.90 1.80 -6.71
C ALA A 53 -6.71 3.30 -7.00
N LEU A 54 -7.70 4.13 -6.67
CA LEU A 54 -7.61 5.58 -6.86
C LEU A 54 -6.56 6.21 -5.92
N ALA A 55 -6.42 5.71 -4.69
CA ALA A 55 -5.38 6.19 -3.78
C ALA A 55 -3.97 5.90 -4.33
N ILE A 56 -3.74 4.70 -4.88
CA ILE A 56 -2.48 4.35 -5.57
C ILE A 56 -2.24 5.32 -6.73
N VAL A 57 -3.23 5.51 -7.62
CA VAL A 57 -3.12 6.44 -8.77
C VAL A 57 -2.77 7.86 -8.31
N ILE A 58 -3.48 8.38 -7.31
CA ILE A 58 -3.21 9.72 -6.75
C ILE A 58 -1.75 9.82 -6.31
N VAL A 59 -1.26 8.85 -5.56
CA VAL A 59 0.10 8.89 -5.02
C VAL A 59 1.16 8.75 -6.12
N VAL A 60 1.03 7.73 -6.97
CA VAL A 60 2.01 7.42 -8.03
C VAL A 60 2.16 8.58 -9.02
N TYR A 61 1.06 9.23 -9.43
CA TYR A 61 1.10 10.36 -10.35
C TYR A 61 1.41 11.71 -9.67
N SER A 62 1.35 11.79 -8.33
CA SER A 62 1.71 13.00 -7.59
C SER A 62 3.23 13.24 -7.56
N LEU A 63 3.63 14.36 -6.96
CA LEU A 63 5.04 14.63 -6.65
C LEU A 63 5.67 13.54 -5.77
N LEU A 64 4.90 12.90 -4.89
CA LEU A 64 5.40 11.87 -3.98
C LEU A 64 5.91 10.66 -4.77
N GLY A 65 5.07 10.09 -5.63
CA GLY A 65 5.42 8.96 -6.47
C GLY A 65 6.52 9.29 -7.48
N ARG A 66 6.40 10.42 -8.20
CA ARG A 66 7.39 10.85 -9.20
C ARG A 66 8.80 11.08 -8.64
N ARG A 67 8.93 11.37 -7.34
CA ARG A 67 10.23 11.61 -6.70
C ARG A 67 10.81 10.38 -6.01
N SER A 68 9.98 9.55 -5.39
CA SER A 68 10.42 8.35 -4.67
C SER A 68 10.49 7.09 -5.53
N GLY A 69 9.83 7.07 -6.67
CA GLY A 69 9.51 5.84 -7.42
C GLY A 69 8.10 5.32 -7.09
N GLY A 70 7.47 5.80 -6.02
CA GLY A 70 6.08 5.49 -5.70
C GLY A 70 5.85 4.01 -5.42
N HIS A 71 6.78 3.36 -4.70
CA HIS A 71 6.67 1.95 -4.37
C HIS A 71 5.46 1.71 -3.46
N ILE A 72 5.35 2.52 -2.40
CA ILE A 72 4.28 2.54 -1.38
C ILE A 72 3.86 1.15 -0.88
N ASN A 73 4.79 0.20 -0.96
CA ASN A 73 4.57 -1.21 -0.75
C ASN A 73 5.93 -1.92 -0.53
N PRO A 74 6.11 -2.61 0.60
CA PRO A 74 7.33 -3.37 0.86
C PRO A 74 7.63 -4.45 -0.18
N ALA A 75 6.62 -5.14 -0.71
CA ALA A 75 6.82 -6.19 -1.72
C ALA A 75 7.33 -5.61 -3.06
N VAL A 76 6.84 -4.43 -3.45
CA VAL A 76 7.35 -3.70 -4.63
C VAL A 76 8.80 -3.26 -4.38
N THR A 77 9.10 -2.74 -3.19
CA THR A 77 10.47 -2.36 -2.81
C THR A 77 11.43 -3.55 -2.85
N VAL A 78 11.02 -4.71 -2.32
CA VAL A 78 11.78 -5.95 -2.39
C VAL A 78 11.99 -6.38 -3.84
N ALA A 79 10.98 -6.25 -4.72
CA ALA A 79 11.14 -6.58 -6.13
C ALA A 79 12.18 -5.68 -6.82
N PHE A 80 12.17 -4.37 -6.57
CA PHE A 80 13.19 -3.45 -7.10
C PHE A 80 14.58 -3.78 -6.56
N TRP A 81 14.69 -4.07 -5.27
CA TRP A 81 15.94 -4.48 -4.63
C TRP A 81 16.50 -5.77 -5.23
N MET A 82 15.68 -6.82 -5.38
CA MET A 82 16.08 -8.09 -5.96
C MET A 82 16.51 -8.00 -7.43
N ASN A 83 16.01 -7.00 -8.17
CA ASN A 83 16.41 -6.70 -9.54
C ASN A 83 17.65 -5.77 -9.63
N GLY A 84 18.28 -5.42 -8.51
CA GLY A 84 19.44 -4.53 -8.48
C GLY A 84 19.13 -3.07 -8.83
N LEU A 85 17.86 -2.67 -8.74
CA LEU A 85 17.39 -1.30 -9.04
C LEU A 85 17.40 -0.38 -7.81
N MET A 86 17.74 -0.91 -6.64
CA MET A 86 17.76 -0.19 -5.37
C MET A 86 18.86 -0.74 -4.46
N GLU A 87 19.53 0.14 -3.72
CA GLU A 87 20.56 -0.24 -2.75
C GLU A 87 19.96 -0.90 -1.50
N ASN A 88 20.76 -1.75 -0.84
CA ASN A 88 20.33 -2.49 0.36
C ASN A 88 19.80 -1.56 1.47
N ILE A 89 20.48 -0.44 1.70
CA ILE A 89 20.14 0.48 2.78
C ILE A 89 18.86 1.26 2.47
N ASP A 90 18.69 1.65 1.20
CA ASP A 90 17.50 2.34 0.73
C ASP A 90 16.27 1.43 0.84
N ALA A 91 16.40 0.15 0.47
CA ALA A 91 15.30 -0.81 0.60
C ALA A 91 14.79 -0.92 2.05
N ILE A 92 15.70 -0.94 3.03
CA ILE A 92 15.34 -0.97 4.45
C ILE A 92 14.59 0.30 4.85
N PHE A 93 15.11 1.48 4.50
CA PHE A 93 14.48 2.74 4.88
C PHE A 93 13.16 2.99 4.16
N TYR A 94 13.01 2.56 2.91
CA TYR A 94 11.74 2.56 2.19
C TYR A 94 10.70 1.70 2.92
N ILE A 95 11.04 0.47 3.29
CA ILE A 95 10.12 -0.43 4.00
C ILE A 95 9.71 0.17 5.35
N ILE A 96 10.66 0.71 6.13
CA ILE A 96 10.37 1.36 7.41
C ILE A 96 9.43 2.55 7.21
N ALA A 97 9.72 3.41 6.22
CA ALA A 97 8.89 4.56 5.91
C ALA A 97 7.48 4.16 5.49
N GLN A 98 7.35 3.13 4.64
CA GLN A 98 6.06 2.60 4.18
C GLN A 98 5.24 2.04 5.34
N LEU A 99 5.84 1.25 6.22
CA LEU A 99 5.16 0.69 7.39
C LEU A 99 4.74 1.79 8.37
N ALA A 100 5.61 2.76 8.65
CA ALA A 100 5.29 3.90 9.51
C ALA A 100 4.16 4.75 8.91
N GLY A 101 4.18 4.98 7.59
CA GLY A 101 3.15 5.69 6.86
C GLY A 101 1.82 4.95 6.92
N ALA A 102 1.82 3.63 6.67
CA ALA A 102 0.65 2.78 6.76
C ALA A 102 0.00 2.84 8.15
N VAL A 103 0.81 2.77 9.22
CA VAL A 103 0.33 2.93 10.60
C VAL A 103 -0.30 4.31 10.80
N PHE A 104 0.38 5.39 10.38
CA PHE A 104 -0.12 6.75 10.53
C PHE A 104 -1.43 7.00 9.77
N GLY A 105 -1.49 6.59 8.51
CA GLY A 105 -2.70 6.71 7.67
C GLY A 105 -3.87 5.92 8.24
N SER A 106 -3.61 4.70 8.72
CA SER A 106 -4.64 3.87 9.35
C SER A 106 -5.15 4.51 10.64
N TRP A 107 -4.26 5.01 11.50
CA TRP A 107 -4.61 5.73 12.70
C TRP A 107 -5.48 6.96 12.39
N ALA A 108 -5.09 7.77 11.40
CA ALA A 108 -5.87 8.94 11.00
C ALA A 108 -7.27 8.56 10.50
N ALA A 109 -7.42 7.47 9.75
CA ALA A 109 -8.72 6.96 9.35
C ALA A 109 -9.55 6.54 10.58
N PHE A 110 -8.96 5.79 11.51
CA PHE A 110 -9.65 5.40 12.74
C PHE A 110 -10.16 6.58 13.58
N LEU A 111 -9.41 7.68 13.65
CA LEU A 111 -9.88 8.88 14.35
C LEU A 111 -11.15 9.45 13.73
N ILE A 112 -11.22 9.55 12.40
CA ILE A 112 -12.39 10.10 11.69
C ILE A 112 -13.62 9.21 11.90
N PHE A 113 -13.43 7.89 11.89
CA PHE A 113 -14.51 6.93 12.04
C PHE A 113 -14.72 6.50 13.51
N ASN A 114 -14.20 7.27 14.47
CA ASN A 114 -14.38 7.07 15.92
C ASN A 114 -14.05 5.63 16.39
N TRP A 115 -12.96 5.05 15.87
CA TRP A 115 -12.49 3.70 16.22
C TRP A 115 -13.54 2.59 16.01
N ARG A 116 -14.52 2.83 15.13
CA ARG A 116 -15.57 1.85 14.86
C ARG A 116 -15.01 0.66 14.08
N SER A 117 -15.28 -0.54 14.58
CA SER A 117 -15.02 -1.81 13.90
C SER A 117 -13.56 -2.01 13.42
N PRO A 118 -12.56 -1.98 14.31
CA PRO A 118 -11.13 -2.10 13.94
C PRO A 118 -10.77 -3.39 13.22
N LEU A 119 -11.53 -4.45 13.45
CA LEU A 119 -11.36 -5.73 12.75
C LEU A 119 -11.57 -5.62 11.24
N LEU A 120 -12.34 -4.63 10.76
CA LEU A 120 -12.56 -4.42 9.32
C LEU A 120 -11.31 -3.97 8.57
N ALA A 121 -10.33 -3.40 9.27
CA ALA A 121 -9.07 -2.96 8.67
C ALA A 121 -8.04 -4.07 8.50
N LEU A 122 -8.32 -5.28 8.99
CA LEU A 122 -7.41 -6.43 8.93
C LEU A 122 -7.72 -7.30 7.71
N THR A 123 -6.69 -7.72 6.99
CA THR A 123 -6.78 -8.70 5.90
C THR A 123 -6.72 -10.12 6.47
N LEU A 124 -7.73 -10.48 7.26
CA LEU A 124 -7.81 -11.81 7.88
C LEU A 124 -8.17 -12.88 6.85
N PRO A 125 -7.51 -14.05 6.89
CA PRO A 125 -7.86 -15.17 6.02
C PRO A 125 -9.28 -15.66 6.34
N SER A 126 -10.08 -15.94 5.31
CA SER A 126 -11.39 -16.58 5.50
C SER A 126 -11.22 -17.99 6.06
N LEU A 127 -12.08 -18.35 7.01
CA LEU A 127 -12.11 -19.69 7.61
C LEU A 127 -12.77 -20.73 6.68
N ASP A 128 -13.44 -20.28 5.62
CA ASP A 128 -14.14 -21.15 4.66
C ASP A 128 -13.19 -21.79 3.65
N TYR A 129 -11.94 -21.35 3.58
CA TYR A 129 -10.95 -21.78 2.60
C TYR A 129 -9.64 -22.24 3.24
N PRO A 130 -8.93 -23.21 2.64
CA PRO A 130 -7.65 -23.65 3.16
C PRO A 130 -6.60 -22.52 3.05
N LEU A 131 -5.76 -22.39 4.08
CA LEU A 131 -4.72 -21.35 4.15
C LEU A 131 -3.81 -21.34 2.90
N LEU A 132 -3.45 -22.52 2.39
CA LEU A 132 -2.63 -22.62 1.19
C LEU A 132 -3.26 -21.93 -0.02
N LEU A 133 -4.58 -22.06 -0.21
CA LEU A 133 -5.28 -21.40 -1.31
C LEU A 133 -5.22 -19.87 -1.16
N ILE A 134 -5.43 -19.37 0.06
CA ILE A 134 -5.38 -17.93 0.36
C ILE A 134 -3.97 -17.38 0.08
N LEU A 135 -2.92 -18.09 0.51
CA LEU A 135 -1.54 -17.73 0.22
C LEU A 135 -1.24 -17.75 -1.28
N CYS A 136 -1.75 -18.74 -2.03
CA CYS A 136 -1.61 -18.76 -3.48
C CYS A 136 -2.30 -17.57 -4.14
N VAL A 137 -3.50 -17.19 -3.69
CA VAL A 137 -4.21 -16.02 -4.21
C VAL A 137 -3.42 -14.74 -3.96
N GLU A 138 -3.00 -14.48 -2.71
CA GLU A 138 -2.16 -13.33 -2.34
C GLU A 138 -0.86 -13.26 -3.16
N THR A 139 -0.21 -14.41 -3.36
CA THR A 139 1.00 -14.50 -4.18
C THR A 139 0.72 -14.17 -5.64
N ILE A 140 -0.35 -14.71 -6.22
CA ILE A 140 -0.71 -14.48 -7.63
C ILE A 140 -1.06 -13.01 -7.86
N ILE A 141 -1.87 -12.39 -7.00
CA ILE A 141 -2.23 -10.98 -7.16
C ILE A 141 -1.02 -10.06 -6.98
N ALA A 142 -0.14 -10.33 -6.01
CA ALA A 142 1.09 -9.56 -5.82
C ALA A 142 2.06 -9.72 -7.00
N PHE A 143 2.19 -10.95 -7.52
CA PHE A 143 2.98 -11.25 -8.70
C PHE A 143 2.47 -10.49 -9.94
N LEU A 144 1.16 -10.50 -10.18
CA LEU A 144 0.55 -9.77 -11.29
C LEU A 144 0.75 -8.26 -11.15
N LEU A 145 0.54 -7.70 -9.95
CA LEU A 145 0.78 -6.29 -9.68
C LEU A 145 2.23 -5.90 -9.99
N ILE A 146 3.20 -6.64 -9.45
CA ILE A 146 4.62 -6.38 -9.68
C ILE A 146 4.97 -6.54 -11.16
N THR A 147 4.48 -7.58 -11.83
CA THR A 147 4.72 -7.78 -13.26
C THR A 147 4.22 -6.60 -14.08
N ILE A 148 3.03 -6.08 -13.77
CA ILE A 148 2.49 -4.89 -14.45
C ILE A 148 3.39 -3.68 -14.21
N ILE A 149 3.83 -3.44 -12.96
CA ILE A 149 4.73 -2.32 -12.62
C ILE A 149 6.02 -2.38 -13.45
N PHE A 150 6.63 -3.55 -13.61
CA PHE A 150 7.86 -3.72 -14.38
C PHE A 150 7.64 -3.74 -15.91
N SER A 151 6.39 -3.75 -16.38
CA SER A 151 6.05 -3.71 -17.80
C SER A 151 5.77 -2.31 -18.34
N LEU A 152 5.67 -1.31 -17.45
CA LEU A 152 5.49 0.11 -17.77
C LEU A 152 6.82 0.77 -18.10
#